data_AF-A0A858SY43-F1
#
_entry.id   AF-A0A858SY43-F1
#
_cell.length_a   1.000
_cell.length_b   1.000
_cell.length_c   1.000
_cell.angle_alpha   90.00
_cell.angle_beta   90.00
_cell.angle_gamma   90.00
#
_symmetry.space_group_name_H-M   'P 1'
#
loop_
_entity.id
_entity.type
_entity.pdbx_description
1 polymer ?
#
loop_
_entity_poly.entity_id
_entity_poly.type
_entity_poly.pdbx_seq_one_letter_code
_entity_poly.pdbx_strand_id
1 'polypeptide(L)'
;MTSDKLPGLQRIVETRYMIQRRELSVLLAKEGALRAELMKLDEYARAPTSDDAGSMRAIGADVIWKSWVGRKKTQLNIQLARILAQKDHHLRQVRKAYGKVLVVSELSDRDKQKTRKRRSEAQLRAAIEMSVNKRFNSC
;
A
#
# COMPACT_ATOMS: atom_id res chain seq x y z
N MET A 1 29.68 -0.96 2.01
CA MET A 1 28.82 -0.95 0.81
C MET A 1 29.29 0.17 -0.10
N THR A 2 29.59 -0.13 -1.37
CA THR A 2 30.05 0.86 -2.35
C THR A 2 28.90 1.81 -2.73
N SER A 3 29.15 3.12 -2.67
CA SER A 3 28.23 4.22 -3.03
C SER A 3 27.50 3.95 -4.37
N ASP A 4 28.20 3.36 -5.32
CA ASP A 4 27.70 3.01 -6.66
C ASP A 4 26.48 2.07 -6.69
N LYS A 5 26.28 1.24 -5.65
CA LYS A 5 25.18 0.26 -5.61
C LYS A 5 23.88 0.81 -5.00
N LEU A 6 23.91 1.98 -4.36
CA LEU A 6 22.75 2.56 -3.67
C LEU A 6 21.59 2.91 -4.62
N PRO A 7 21.80 3.50 -5.81
CA PRO A 7 20.71 3.80 -6.73
C PRO A 7 19.99 2.53 -7.23
N GLY A 8 20.73 1.46 -7.49
CA GLY A 8 20.17 0.17 -7.88
C GLY A 8 19.33 -0.44 -6.76
N LEU A 9 19.84 -0.41 -5.53
CA LEU A 9 19.10 -0.89 -4.36
C LEU A 9 17.82 -0.09 -4.12
N GLN A 10 17.89 1.25 -4.27
CA GLN A 10 16.74 2.14 -4.15
C GLN A 10 15.62 1.73 -5.12
N ARG A 11 15.95 1.53 -6.40
CA ARG A 11 15.00 1.10 -7.42
C ARG A 11 14.35 -0.26 -7.08
N ILE A 12 15.13 -1.20 -6.55
CA ILE A 12 14.63 -2.52 -6.16
C ILE A 12 13.64 -2.42 -5.00
N VAL A 13 13.97 -1.66 -3.95
CA VAL A 13 13.08 -1.53 -2.79
C VAL A 13 11.80 -0.77 -3.12
N GLU A 14 11.88 0.27 -3.96
CA GLU A 14 10.72 1.01 -4.46
C GLU A 14 9.81 0.10 -5.31
N THR A 15 10.38 -0.65 -6.25
CA THR A 15 9.61 -1.61 -7.06
C THR A 15 8.91 -2.63 -6.17
N ARG A 16 9.61 -3.20 -5.18
CA ARG A 16 9.02 -4.16 -4.24
C ARG A 16 7.87 -3.53 -3.46
N TYR A 17 8.03 -2.31 -2.97
CA TYR A 17 6.97 -1.58 -2.27
C TYR A 17 5.74 -1.37 -3.16
N MET A 18 5.92 -0.98 -4.42
CA MET A 18 4.83 -0.77 -5.37
C MET A 18 4.05 -2.05 -5.67
N ILE A 19 4.74 -3.18 -5.84
CA ILE A 19 4.09 -4.49 -6.02
C ILE A 19 3.21 -4.83 -4.81
N GLN A 20 3.76 -4.73 -3.61
CA GLN A 20 3.03 -5.03 -2.37
C GLN A 20 1.82 -4.10 -2.17
N ARG A 21 1.97 -2.82 -2.51
CA ARG A 21 0.87 -1.85 -2.44
C ARG A 21 -0.24 -2.18 -3.45
N ARG A 22 0.11 -2.63 -4.66
CA ARG A 22 -0.87 -3.06 -5.67
C ARG A 22 -1.65 -4.29 -5.22
N GLU A 23 -0.97 -5.30 -4.65
CA GLU A 23 -1.62 -6.49 -4.09
C GLU A 23 -2.63 -6.11 -2.99
N LEU A 24 -2.24 -5.22 -2.06
CA LEU A 24 -3.13 -4.72 -1.02
C LEU A 24 -4.34 -3.96 -1.60
N SER A 25 -4.15 -3.14 -2.63
CA SER A 25 -5.23 -2.40 -3.30
C SER A 25 -6.31 -3.33 -3.86
N VAL A 26 -5.91 -4.45 -4.47
CA VAL A 26 -6.84 -5.47 -4.97
C VAL A 26 -7.69 -6.05 -3.83
N LEU A 27 -7.10 -6.29 -2.66
CA LEU A 27 -7.85 -6.78 -1.50
C LEU A 27 -8.83 -5.75 -0.95
N LEU A 28 -8.43 -4.48 -0.89
CA LEU A 28 -9.30 -3.38 -0.44
C LEU A 28 -10.51 -3.22 -1.38
N ALA A 29 -10.32 -3.35 -2.68
CA ALA A 29 -11.41 -3.30 -3.65
C ALA A 29 -12.40 -4.47 -3.44
N LYS A 30 -11.89 -5.69 -3.22
CA LYS A 30 -12.74 -6.86 -2.93
C LYS A 30 -13.49 -6.71 -1.60
N GLU A 31 -12.84 -6.20 -0.55
CA GLU A 31 -13.48 -5.88 0.73
C GLU A 31 -14.62 -4.89 0.55
N GLY A 32 -14.40 -3.82 -0.22
CA GLY A 32 -15.43 -2.84 -0.54
C GLY A 32 -16.63 -3.45 -1.26
N ALA A 33 -16.38 -4.30 -2.27
CA ALA A 33 -17.43 -4.99 -3.00
C ALA A 33 -18.28 -5.90 -2.10
N LEU A 34 -17.65 -6.71 -1.24
CA LEU A 34 -18.36 -7.58 -0.29
C LEU A 34 -19.21 -6.79 0.71
N ARG A 35 -18.69 -5.67 1.23
CA ARG A 35 -19.44 -4.80 2.13
C ARG A 35 -20.65 -4.17 1.44
N ALA A 36 -20.48 -3.73 0.19
CA ALA A 36 -21.59 -3.21 -0.59
C ALA A 36 -22.67 -4.28 -0.86
N GLU A 37 -22.27 -5.53 -1.13
CA GLU A 37 -23.21 -6.65 -1.31
C GLU A 37 -23.96 -6.97 -0.01
N LEU A 38 -23.27 -6.96 1.13
CA LEU A 38 -23.88 -7.12 2.46
C LEU A 38 -24.89 -6.00 2.76
N MET A 39 -24.55 -4.74 2.47
CA MET A 39 -25.46 -3.61 2.65
C MET A 39 -26.73 -3.78 1.81
N LYS A 40 -26.59 -4.11 0.52
CA LYS A 40 -27.73 -4.37 -0.37
C LYS A 40 -28.61 -5.51 0.14
N LEU A 41 -27.99 -6.59 0.62
CA LEU A 41 -28.72 -7.73 1.17
C LEU A 41 -29.51 -7.35 2.43
N ASP A 42 -28.93 -6.51 3.29
CA ASP A 42 -29.59 -6.00 4.48
C ASP A 42 -30.73 -5.02 4.15
N GLU A 43 -30.62 -4.24 3.06
CA GLU A 43 -31.71 -3.41 2.54
C GLU A 43 -32.89 -4.25 2.05
N TYR A 44 -32.63 -5.28 1.23
CA TYR A 44 -33.68 -6.19 0.75
C TYR A 44 -34.37 -6.95 1.89
N ALA A 45 -33.64 -7.25 2.97
CA ALA A 45 -34.21 -7.92 4.13
C ALA A 45 -35.12 -7.01 4.99
N ARG A 46 -34.98 -5.68 4.87
CA ARG A 46 -35.78 -4.70 5.62
C ARG A 46 -36.97 -4.14 4.84
N ALA A 47 -37.00 -4.29 3.52
CA ALA A 47 -38.12 -3.83 2.70
C ALA A 47 -39.42 -4.56 3.11
N PRO A 48 -40.53 -3.84 3.35
CA PRO A 48 -41.80 -4.46 3.69
C PRO A 48 -42.28 -5.33 2.52
N THR A 49 -42.54 -6.61 2.78
CA THR A 49 -43.22 -7.52 1.85
C THR A 49 -44.68 -7.11 1.74
N SER A 50 -44.97 -6.09 0.94
CA SER A 50 -46.33 -5.73 0.55
C SER A 50 -46.85 -6.73 -0.48
N ASP A 51 -47.50 -7.80 -0.04
CA ASP A 51 -48.48 -8.52 -0.86
C ASP A 51 -49.46 -9.32 0.00
N ASP A 52 -50.67 -8.79 0.10
CA ASP A 52 -51.81 -9.24 0.91
C ASP A 52 -52.66 -10.31 0.17
N ALA A 53 -52.05 -11.11 -0.71
CA ALA A 53 -52.76 -12.05 -1.58
C ALA A 53 -52.34 -13.51 -1.31
N GLY A 54 -52.79 -14.08 -0.18
CA GLY A 54 -52.72 -15.53 0.09
C GLY A 54 -51.83 -15.90 1.28
N SER A 55 -52.35 -15.70 2.49
CA SER A 55 -51.60 -15.74 3.75
C SER A 55 -50.83 -17.05 4.02
N MET A 56 -51.23 -18.20 3.49
CA MET A 56 -50.52 -19.47 3.73
C MET A 56 -49.36 -19.74 2.76
N ARG A 57 -49.45 -19.32 1.48
CA ARG A 57 -48.32 -19.42 0.52
C ARG A 57 -47.28 -18.32 0.75
N ALA A 58 -47.72 -17.15 1.21
CA ALA A 58 -46.85 -16.05 1.60
C ALA A 58 -45.91 -16.42 2.77
N ILE A 59 -46.40 -17.16 3.77
CA ILE A 59 -45.57 -17.61 4.91
C ILE A 59 -44.47 -18.59 4.46
N GLY A 60 -44.80 -19.57 3.62
CA GLY A 60 -43.80 -20.52 3.10
C GLY A 60 -42.73 -19.83 2.25
N ALA A 61 -43.13 -18.88 1.41
CA ALA A 61 -42.22 -18.08 0.59
C ALA A 61 -41.30 -17.17 1.43
N ASP A 62 -41.83 -16.53 2.49
CA ASP A 62 -41.05 -15.69 3.41
C ASP A 62 -40.03 -16.49 4.22
N VAL A 63 -40.38 -17.69 4.69
CA VAL A 63 -39.43 -18.58 5.39
C VAL A 63 -38.30 -19.02 4.47
N ILE A 64 -38.61 -19.40 3.22
CA ILE A 64 -37.59 -19.78 2.23
C ILE A 64 -36.68 -18.59 1.92
N TRP A 65 -37.25 -17.41 1.71
CA TRP A 65 -36.53 -16.16 1.46
C TRP A 65 -35.59 -15.80 2.62
N LYS A 66 -36.09 -15.76 3.86
CA LYS A 66 -35.29 -15.49 5.07
C LYS A 66 -34.16 -16.49 5.24
N SER A 67 -34.41 -17.78 4.96
CA SER A 67 -33.38 -18.81 5.01
C SER A 67 -32.28 -18.56 3.96
N TRP A 68 -32.66 -18.13 2.75
CA TRP A 68 -31.71 -17.79 1.68
C TRP A 68 -30.88 -16.57 2.04
N VAL A 69 -31.51 -15.50 2.54
CA VAL A 69 -30.82 -14.29 3.04
C VAL A 69 -29.81 -14.67 4.12
N GLY A 70 -30.21 -15.49 5.09
CA GLY A 70 -29.32 -15.97 6.16
C GLY A 70 -28.11 -16.75 5.62
N ARG A 71 -28.33 -17.71 4.72
CA ARG A 71 -27.23 -18.48 4.09
C ARG A 71 -26.29 -17.57 3.30
N LYS A 72 -26.85 -16.66 2.49
CA LYS A 72 -26.09 -15.73 1.66
C LYS A 72 -25.25 -14.76 2.51
N LYS A 73 -25.82 -14.21 3.59
CA LYS A 73 -25.11 -13.36 4.55
C LYS A 73 -23.95 -14.09 5.21
N THR A 74 -24.16 -15.32 5.66
CA THR A 74 -23.09 -16.18 6.22
C THR A 74 -21.98 -16.40 5.22
N GLN A 75 -22.31 -16.73 3.96
CA GLN A 75 -21.31 -16.91 2.91
C GLN A 75 -20.49 -15.64 2.66
N LEU A 76 -21.13 -14.48 2.56
CA LEU A 76 -20.45 -13.20 2.36
C LEU A 76 -19.55 -12.83 3.55
N ASN A 77 -20.01 -13.07 4.79
CA ASN A 77 -19.20 -12.83 5.98
C ASN A 77 -17.97 -13.75 6.06
N ILE A 78 -18.09 -15.03 5.69
CA ILE A 78 -16.94 -15.95 5.60
C ILE A 78 -15.93 -15.45 4.57
N GLN A 79 -16.40 -15.00 3.39
CA GLN A 79 -15.53 -14.42 2.37
C GLN A 79 -14.84 -13.15 2.88
N LEU A 80 -15.58 -12.27 3.55
CA LEU A 80 -15.05 -11.04 4.14
C LEU A 80 -13.97 -11.35 5.18
N ALA A 81 -14.22 -12.31 6.08
CA ALA A 81 -13.25 -12.73 7.09
C ALA A 81 -11.94 -13.24 6.45
N ARG A 82 -12.03 -14.03 5.38
CA ARG A 82 -10.85 -14.49 4.62
C ARG A 82 -10.07 -13.32 4.02
N ILE A 83 -10.75 -12.34 3.42
CA ILE A 83 -10.09 -11.15 2.86
C ILE A 83 -9.43 -10.32 3.96
N LEU A 84 -10.08 -10.15 5.11
CA LEU A 84 -9.51 -9.41 6.24
C LEU A 84 -8.24 -10.07 6.76
N ALA A 85 -8.22 -11.41 6.88
CA ALA A 85 -7.02 -12.16 7.27
C ALA A 85 -5.88 -11.99 6.25
N GLN A 86 -6.18 -12.05 4.94
CA GLN A 86 -5.19 -11.79 3.89
C GLN A 86 -4.68 -10.34 3.95
N LYS A 87 -5.59 -9.37 4.13
CA LYS A 87 -5.26 -7.94 4.21
C LYS A 87 -4.27 -7.65 5.33
N ASP A 88 -4.47 -8.25 6.50
CA ASP A 88 -3.56 -8.08 7.64
C ASP A 88 -2.13 -8.58 7.32
N HIS A 89 -2.01 -9.71 6.63
CA HIS A 89 -0.72 -10.20 6.13
C HIS A 89 -0.07 -9.19 5.15
N HIS A 90 -0.80 -8.74 4.13
CA HIS A 90 -0.26 -7.81 3.13
C HIS A 90 0.08 -6.43 3.73
N LEU A 91 -0.69 -5.94 4.70
CA LEU A 91 -0.39 -4.71 5.42
C LEU A 91 0.98 -4.77 6.11
N ARG A 92 1.32 -5.90 6.75
CA ARG A 92 2.66 -6.08 7.33
C ARG A 92 3.76 -6.04 6.26
N GLN A 93 3.54 -6.66 5.11
CA GLN A 93 4.53 -6.66 4.02
C GLN A 93 4.72 -5.27 3.42
N VAL A 94 3.63 -4.53 3.20
CA VAL A 94 3.68 -3.14 2.72
C VAL A 94 4.44 -2.26 3.70
N ARG A 95 4.13 -2.34 5.01
CA ARG A 95 4.86 -1.58 6.05
C ARG A 95 6.36 -1.91 6.05
N LYS A 96 6.71 -3.19 5.98
CA LYS A 96 8.12 -3.62 5.93
C LYS A 96 8.84 -3.13 4.66
N ALA A 97 8.19 -3.21 3.50
CA ALA A 97 8.74 -2.73 2.25
C ALA A 97 8.92 -1.21 2.26
N TYR A 98 7.95 -0.47 2.79
CA TYR A 98 8.02 0.98 2.95
C TYR A 98 9.15 1.41 3.90
N GLY A 99 9.31 0.72 5.03
CA GLY A 99 10.44 0.96 5.94
C GLY A 99 11.80 0.81 5.25
N LYS A 100 11.95 -0.18 4.36
CA LYS A 100 13.17 -0.32 3.54
C LYS A 100 13.36 0.83 2.56
N VAL A 101 12.30 1.33 1.93
CA VAL A 101 12.36 2.51 1.06
C VAL A 101 12.85 3.73 1.84
N LEU A 102 12.30 3.98 3.03
CA LEU A 102 12.73 5.10 3.90
C LEU A 102 14.22 5.03 4.22
N VAL A 103 14.69 3.88 4.71
CA VAL A 103 16.09 3.70 5.08
C VAL A 103 17.02 3.86 3.89
N VAL A 104 16.69 3.26 2.74
CA VAL A 104 17.53 3.37 1.54
C VAL A 104 17.55 4.80 1.00
N SER A 105 16.42 5.50 1.03
CA SER A 105 16.36 6.92 0.65
C SER A 105 17.26 7.77 1.55
N GLU A 106 17.18 7.58 2.87
CA GLU A 106 18.01 8.30 3.84
C GLU A 106 19.51 8.02 3.63
N LEU A 107 19.88 6.76 3.39
CA LEU A 107 21.27 6.37 3.09
C LEU A 107 21.76 6.99 1.77
N SER A 108 20.93 6.96 0.73
CA SER A 108 21.24 7.60 -0.55
C SER A 108 21.48 9.10 -0.40
N ASP A 109 20.67 9.79 0.41
CA ASP A 109 20.80 11.23 0.61
C ASP A 109 22.03 11.59 1.44
N ARG A 110 22.32 10.81 2.49
CA ARG A 110 23.58 10.95 3.25
C ARG A 110 24.81 10.75 2.38
N ASP A 111 24.79 9.77 1.48
CA ASP A 111 25.91 9.49 0.58
C ASP A 111 26.12 10.61 -0.45
N LYS A 112 25.01 11.14 -1.01
CA LYS A 112 25.04 12.33 -1.87
C LYS A 112 25.61 13.55 -1.15
N GLN A 113 25.18 13.81 0.09
CA GLN A 113 25.69 14.92 0.90
C GLN A 113 27.18 14.77 1.18
N LYS A 114 27.63 13.57 1.57
CA LYS A 114 29.04 13.27 1.82
C LYS A 114 29.89 13.48 0.56
N THR A 115 29.40 13.04 -0.59
CA THR A 115 30.08 13.21 -1.88
C THR A 115 30.14 14.68 -2.30
N ARG A 116 29.05 15.43 -2.12
CA ARG A 116 29.02 16.89 -2.37
C ARG A 116 30.03 17.64 -1.49
N LYS A 117 30.05 17.34 -0.18
CA LYS A 117 31.00 17.96 0.76
C LYS A 117 32.46 17.68 0.39
N ARG A 118 32.78 16.43 0.04
CA ARG A 118 34.13 16.06 -0.44
C ARG A 118 34.51 16.80 -1.72
N ARG A 119 33.58 16.94 -2.67
CA ARG A 119 33.81 17.70 -3.90
C ARG A 119 34.04 19.19 -3.63
N SER A 120 33.25 19.82 -2.76
CA SER A 120 33.44 21.22 -2.41
C SER A 120 34.77 21.47 -1.68
N GLU A 121 35.16 20.58 -0.77
CA GLU A 121 36.46 20.67 -0.08
C GLU A 121 37.64 20.52 -1.06
N ALA A 122 37.55 19.57 -2.00
CA ALA A 122 38.58 19.39 -3.03
C ALA A 122 38.68 20.60 -3.96
N GLN A 123 37.54 21.17 -4.39
CA GLN A 123 37.50 22.38 -5.21
C GLN A 123 38.09 23.59 -4.48
N LEU A 124 37.79 23.76 -3.20
CA LEU A 124 38.36 24.84 -2.39
C LEU A 124 39.88 24.72 -2.28
N ARG A 125 40.40 23.51 -2.00
CA ARG A 125 41.85 23.27 -1.93
C ARG A 125 42.54 23.58 -3.24
N ALA A 126 41.99 23.09 -4.37
CA ALA A 126 42.55 23.35 -5.69
C ALA A 126 42.55 24.86 -6.02
N ALA A 127 41.50 25.59 -5.65
CA ALA A 127 41.44 27.04 -5.85
C ALA A 127 42.48 27.80 -5.02
N ILE A 128 42.70 27.40 -3.76
CA ILE A 128 43.74 27.96 -2.89
C ILE A 128 45.12 27.72 -3.52
N GLU A 129 45.44 26.47 -3.90
CA GLU A 129 46.72 26.14 -4.53
C GLU A 129 46.97 26.94 -5.81
N MET A 130 45.96 27.05 -6.68
CA MET A 130 46.05 27.87 -7.89
C MET A 130 46.33 29.34 -7.58
N SER A 131 45.68 29.91 -6.56
CA SER A 131 45.85 31.32 -6.18
C SER A 131 47.24 31.61 -5.60
N VAL A 132 47.79 30.68 -4.81
CA VAL A 132 49.14 30.77 -4.25
C VAL A 132 50.18 30.67 -5.37
N ASN A 133 50.05 29.69 -6.26
CA ASN A 133 50.99 29.48 -7.36
C ASN A 133 51.02 30.68 -8.33
N LYS A 134 49.86 31.30 -8.58
CA LYS A 134 49.76 32.50 -9.42
C LYS A 134 50.46 33.71 -8.77
N ARG A 135 50.39 33.87 -7.45
CA ARG A 135 51.11 34.93 -6.72
C ARG A 135 52.62 34.74 -6.75
N PHE A 136 53.12 33.51 -6.67
CA PHE A 136 54.57 33.23 -6.70
C PHE A 136 55.20 33.39 -8.08
N ASN A 137 54.47 33.11 -9.17
CA ASN A 137 54.96 33.29 -10.55
C ASN A 137 54.81 34.72 -11.10
N SER A 138 54.39 35.68 -10.28
CA SER A 138 54.21 37.10 -10.66
C SER A 138 55.33 38.02 -10.14
N CYS A 139 56.40 37.46 -9.57
CA CYS A 139 57.60 38.18 -9.13
C CYS A 139 58.80 37.80 -10.00
#